data_AF-A0A248LI62-F1
#
_entry.id   AF-A0A248LI62-F1
#
_cell.length_a   1.000
_cell.length_b   1.000
_cell.length_c   1.000
_cell.angle_alpha   90.00
_cell.angle_beta   90.00
_cell.angle_gamma   90.00
#
_symmetry.space_group_name_H-M   'P 1'
#
loop_
_entity.id
_entity.type
_entity.pdbx_description
1 polymer ?
#
loop_
_entity_poly.entity_id
_entity_poly.type
_entity_poly.pdbx_seq_one_letter_code
_entity_poly.pdbx_strand_id
1 'polypeptide(L)'
;MKLHIHHHCTDFDSYRAARVKSLFNVDSGAIFSLEVDLPIEDGDWQIGVIVGPSGSGKTSLGRKLGALYQPDWPTGQPIIDAIAPDGDFNTATGALSAVGLGSVPTWLRPFPVLSNGEQFRASLARLICEAPERAVVDEFSSVVDRQIARVGAGAFAKAWRRTGKQVVLLSCHYDILDWVQPDWVLDTATGHFERGRLWRRPRLDMQIQQTDWRYWPLFEPHHYLKLPRMIAATCYVASIDGEPVAHLAVSTRPGLVEARACRLVVMPEWQGAGVGLRFLNGVCELWRQGVNRYHKPMPTLFHTSHPGLAAALRRDSHWTQVSATLFGDNKARGIASLVASRLRSGKPASGGSGYGGHFRAVQGFRYLGEAACAS
;
A
#
# COMPACT_ATOMS: atom_id res chain seq x y z
N MET A 1 -14.61 -14.49 -27.41
CA MET A 1 -15.03 -15.71 -26.70
C MET A 1 -16.44 -15.54 -26.18
N LYS A 2 -17.38 -16.39 -26.60
CA LYS A 2 -18.73 -16.42 -25.99
C LYS A 2 -18.71 -17.27 -24.72
N LEU A 3 -19.09 -16.68 -23.59
CA LEU A 3 -19.27 -17.38 -22.33
C LEU A 3 -20.75 -17.51 -22.01
N HIS A 4 -21.20 -18.75 -21.88
CA HIS A 4 -22.56 -19.11 -21.45
C HIS A 4 -22.49 -19.66 -20.03
N ILE A 5 -23.12 -19.00 -19.06
CA ILE A 5 -23.28 -19.54 -17.70
C ILE A 5 -24.71 -19.99 -17.55
N HIS A 6 -24.90 -21.27 -17.26
CA HIS A 6 -26.17 -21.82 -16.83
C HIS A 6 -25.95 -22.49 -15.49
N HIS A 7 -26.46 -21.89 -14.41
CA HIS A 7 -26.61 -22.58 -13.15
C HIS A 7 -28.04 -23.09 -13.05
N HIS A 8 -28.14 -24.40 -12.89
CA HIS A 8 -29.40 -25.08 -12.63
C HIS A 8 -29.24 -25.84 -11.32
N CYS A 9 -30.16 -25.65 -10.38
CA CYS A 9 -30.31 -26.53 -9.24
C CYS A 9 -31.67 -27.24 -9.29
N THR A 10 -31.87 -28.25 -8.45
CA THR A 10 -33.16 -28.91 -8.35
C THR A 10 -34.21 -27.90 -7.88
N ASP A 11 -35.33 -27.80 -8.57
CA ASP A 11 -36.45 -26.99 -8.08
C ASP A 11 -37.12 -27.71 -6.91
N PHE A 12 -36.78 -27.31 -5.69
CA PHE A 12 -37.26 -27.98 -4.49
C PHE A 12 -38.74 -27.62 -4.20
N ASP A 13 -39.50 -28.61 -3.75
CA ASP A 13 -40.95 -28.55 -3.49
C ASP A 13 -41.31 -28.75 -2.01
N SER A 14 -40.30 -28.77 -1.12
CA SER A 14 -40.53 -28.85 0.33
C SER A 14 -41.53 -27.78 0.80
N TYR A 15 -42.28 -28.06 1.87
CA TYR A 15 -43.30 -27.14 2.39
C TYR A 15 -42.81 -25.69 2.54
N ARG A 16 -41.58 -25.49 3.04
CA ARG A 16 -40.98 -24.15 3.16
C ARG A 16 -40.71 -23.51 1.79
N ALA A 17 -40.19 -24.26 0.82
CA ALA A 17 -39.94 -23.76 -0.53
C ALA A 17 -41.25 -23.39 -1.24
N ALA A 18 -42.25 -24.27 -1.22
CA ALA A 18 -43.57 -24.02 -1.80
C ALA A 18 -44.27 -22.81 -1.13
N ARG A 19 -44.17 -22.68 0.20
CA ARG A 19 -44.74 -21.54 0.93
C ARG A 19 -44.03 -20.22 0.59
N VAL A 20 -42.71 -20.22 0.37
CA VAL A 20 -41.97 -19.04 -0.10
C VAL A 20 -42.37 -18.66 -1.52
N LYS A 21 -42.43 -19.64 -2.44
CA LYS A 21 -42.91 -19.43 -3.82
C LYS A 21 -44.31 -18.80 -3.83
N SER A 22 -45.21 -19.31 -2.99
CA SER A 22 -46.57 -18.79 -2.83
C SER A 22 -46.63 -17.40 -2.18
N LEU A 23 -45.88 -17.16 -1.10
CA LEU A 23 -45.91 -15.88 -0.38
C LEU A 23 -45.33 -14.71 -1.17
N PHE A 24 -44.31 -14.97 -2.00
CA PHE A 24 -43.61 -13.93 -2.76
C PHE A 24 -43.88 -13.98 -4.27
N ASN A 25 -44.78 -14.87 -4.71
CA ASN A 25 -45.17 -15.06 -6.11
C ASN A 25 -43.96 -15.28 -7.05
N VAL A 26 -43.08 -16.20 -6.68
CA VAL A 26 -41.88 -16.59 -7.45
C VAL A 26 -42.06 -18.01 -7.97
N ASP A 27 -41.97 -18.20 -9.29
CA ASP A 27 -42.17 -19.51 -9.93
C ASP A 27 -41.02 -20.49 -9.61
N SER A 28 -39.77 -20.05 -9.77
CA SER A 28 -38.60 -20.83 -9.40
C SER A 28 -37.37 -19.93 -9.18
N GLY A 29 -36.53 -20.32 -8.22
CA GLY A 29 -35.18 -19.75 -8.04
C GLY A 29 -34.07 -20.64 -8.62
N ALA A 30 -34.44 -21.68 -9.37
CA ALA A 30 -33.55 -22.77 -9.72
C ALA A 30 -32.64 -22.49 -10.93
N ILE A 31 -32.95 -21.45 -11.71
CA ILE A 31 -32.29 -21.18 -12.99
C ILE A 31 -31.64 -19.80 -12.95
N PHE A 32 -30.33 -19.75 -13.24
CA PHE A 32 -29.60 -18.53 -13.54
C PHE A 32 -28.87 -18.72 -14.86
N SER A 33 -29.16 -17.88 -15.85
CA SER A 33 -28.50 -17.88 -17.16
C SER A 33 -27.92 -16.52 -17.50
N LEU A 34 -26.65 -16.48 -17.91
CA LEU A 34 -25.98 -15.28 -18.39
C LEU A 34 -25.14 -15.62 -19.63
N GLU A 35 -25.39 -14.95 -20.74
CA GLU A 35 -24.59 -15.06 -21.97
C GLU A 35 -23.85 -13.75 -22.21
N VAL A 36 -22.53 -13.84 -22.41
CA VAL A 36 -21.67 -12.67 -22.63
C VAL A 36 -20.66 -12.97 -23.72
N ASP A 37 -20.40 -12.02 -24.60
CA ASP A 37 -19.26 -12.06 -25.52
C ASP A 37 -18.06 -11.26 -24.96
N LEU A 38 -16.90 -11.92 -24.88
CA LEU A 38 -15.66 -11.41 -24.31
C LEU A 38 -14.52 -11.54 -25.35
N PRO A 39 -14.28 -10.51 -26.16
CA PRO A 39 -13.19 -10.51 -27.16
C PRO A 39 -11.84 -10.20 -26.50
N ILE A 40 -11.31 -11.16 -25.72
CA ILE A 40 -10.05 -11.04 -24.95
C ILE A 40 -9.03 -12.14 -25.28
N GLU A 41 -9.23 -12.84 -26.41
CA GLU A 41 -8.46 -14.01 -26.85
C GLU A 41 -7.06 -13.66 -27.39
N ASP A 42 -6.84 -12.42 -27.81
CA ASP A 42 -5.55 -11.94 -28.30
C ASP A 42 -4.44 -11.94 -27.23
N GLY A 43 -4.82 -12.05 -25.95
CA GLY A 43 -3.89 -12.05 -24.82
C GLY A 43 -3.21 -10.70 -24.56
N ASP A 44 -3.54 -9.66 -25.34
CA ASP A 44 -2.96 -8.32 -25.22
C ASP A 44 -3.69 -7.50 -24.15
N TRP A 45 -3.59 -8.00 -22.93
CA TRP A 45 -4.10 -7.38 -21.72
C TRP A 45 -3.40 -7.99 -20.51
N GLN A 46 -3.37 -7.26 -19.41
CA GLN A 46 -2.83 -7.70 -18.12
C GLN A 46 -3.86 -7.63 -17.01
N ILE A 47 -4.80 -6.68 -17.07
CA ILE A 47 -5.82 -6.48 -16.03
C ILE A 47 -7.20 -6.37 -16.66
N GLY A 48 -8.03 -7.37 -16.38
CA GLY A 48 -9.47 -7.35 -16.64
C GLY A 48 -10.27 -7.11 -15.37
N VAL A 49 -11.42 -6.45 -15.49
CA VAL A 49 -12.33 -6.28 -14.34
C VAL A 49 -13.73 -6.74 -14.71
N ILE A 50 -14.35 -7.54 -13.84
CA ILE A 50 -15.77 -7.86 -13.92
C ILE A 50 -16.48 -7.17 -12.77
N VAL A 51 -17.36 -6.23 -13.10
CA VAL A 51 -18.19 -5.48 -12.14
C VAL A 51 -19.66 -5.93 -12.16
N GLY A 52 -20.38 -5.64 -11.09
CA GLY A 52 -21.83 -5.86 -10.99
C GLY A 52 -22.32 -6.24 -9.60
N PRO A 53 -23.64 -6.23 -9.37
CA PRO A 53 -24.24 -6.46 -8.05
C PRO A 53 -23.98 -7.88 -7.53
N SER A 54 -24.16 -8.09 -6.23
CA SER A 54 -24.07 -9.45 -5.66
C SER A 54 -25.09 -10.37 -6.34
N GLY A 55 -24.70 -11.63 -6.60
CA GLY A 55 -25.55 -12.60 -7.30
C GLY A 55 -25.60 -12.48 -8.83
N SER A 56 -24.92 -11.51 -9.46
CA SER A 56 -24.92 -11.33 -10.93
C SER A 56 -24.05 -12.33 -11.71
N GLY A 57 -23.49 -13.35 -11.07
CA GLY A 57 -22.68 -14.38 -11.73
C GLY A 57 -21.20 -14.03 -11.95
N LYS A 58 -20.67 -12.95 -11.35
CA LYS A 58 -19.24 -12.55 -11.46
C LYS A 58 -18.26 -13.69 -11.13
N THR A 59 -18.44 -14.34 -9.98
CA THR A 59 -17.59 -15.45 -9.53
C THR A 59 -17.64 -16.62 -10.52
N SER A 60 -18.82 -16.90 -11.07
CA SER A 60 -19.01 -17.96 -12.05
C SER A 60 -18.35 -17.64 -13.39
N LEU A 61 -18.39 -16.38 -13.84
CA LEU A 61 -17.63 -15.91 -15.02
C LEU A 61 -16.12 -15.98 -14.77
N GLY A 62 -15.69 -15.48 -13.61
CA GLY A 62 -14.28 -15.50 -13.22
C GLY A 62 -13.69 -16.90 -13.26
N ARG A 63 -14.37 -17.90 -12.69
CA ARG A 63 -13.93 -19.31 -12.73
C ARG A 63 -13.73 -19.87 -14.14
N LYS A 64 -14.44 -19.36 -15.15
CA LYS A 64 -14.23 -19.75 -16.56
C LYS A 64 -13.02 -19.07 -17.19
N LEU A 65 -12.62 -17.91 -16.66
CA LEU A 65 -11.49 -17.13 -17.17
C LEU A 65 -10.16 -17.58 -16.57
N GLY A 66 -10.16 -18.11 -15.35
CA GLY A 66 -8.96 -18.64 -14.69
C GLY A 66 -9.25 -19.22 -13.30
N ALA A 67 -8.19 -19.68 -12.64
CA ALA A 67 -8.28 -20.19 -11.28
C ALA A 67 -8.54 -19.04 -10.29
N LEU A 68 -9.50 -19.25 -9.38
CA LEU A 68 -9.70 -18.37 -8.24
C LEU A 68 -8.47 -18.42 -7.34
N TYR A 69 -7.92 -17.25 -7.04
CA TYR A 69 -6.73 -17.14 -6.21
C TYR A 69 -7.12 -17.21 -4.72
N GLN A 70 -6.85 -18.36 -4.12
CA GLN A 70 -7.10 -18.64 -2.70
C GLN A 70 -5.91 -19.41 -2.13
N PRO A 71 -4.81 -18.74 -1.78
CA PRO A 71 -3.60 -19.40 -1.31
C PRO A 71 -3.79 -19.95 0.11
N ASP A 72 -3.19 -21.10 0.37
CA ASP A 72 -3.11 -21.65 1.73
C ASP A 72 -2.09 -20.89 2.57
N TRP A 73 -2.48 -20.50 3.78
CA TRP A 73 -1.59 -19.76 4.69
C TRP A 73 -1.13 -20.62 5.87
N PRO A 74 0.18 -20.67 6.13
CA PRO A 74 0.71 -21.32 7.32
C PRO A 74 0.29 -20.54 8.58
N THR A 75 -0.09 -21.28 9.63
CA THR A 75 -0.66 -20.72 10.86
C THR A 75 0.38 -20.37 11.93
N GLY A 76 1.58 -20.95 11.83
CA GLY A 76 2.64 -20.85 12.84
C GLY A 76 3.82 -19.94 12.49
N GLN A 77 3.78 -19.23 11.36
CA GLN A 77 4.89 -18.39 10.89
C GLN A 77 4.40 -17.00 10.47
N PRO A 78 5.26 -15.97 10.51
CA PRO A 78 4.88 -14.62 10.13
C PRO A 78 4.60 -14.51 8.62
N ILE A 79 3.73 -13.59 8.22
CA ILE A 79 3.37 -13.43 6.80
C ILE A 79 4.58 -13.09 5.91
N ILE A 80 5.60 -12.41 6.45
CA ILE A 80 6.80 -12.06 5.68
C ILE A 80 7.53 -13.30 5.14
N ASP A 81 7.52 -14.41 5.88
CA ASP A 81 8.14 -15.67 5.48
C ASP A 81 7.24 -16.49 4.54
N ALA A 82 5.92 -16.24 4.57
CA ALA A 82 4.94 -16.98 3.77
C ALA A 82 4.64 -16.37 2.39
N ILE A 83 4.98 -15.10 2.15
CA ILE A 83 4.66 -14.38 0.91
C ILE A 83 5.57 -14.76 -0.25
N ALA A 84 6.85 -15.02 0.02
CA ALA A 84 7.83 -15.44 -0.96
C ALA A 84 8.84 -16.37 -0.29
N PRO A 85 8.46 -17.63 0.02
CA PRO A 85 9.28 -18.54 0.81
C PRO A 85 10.65 -18.81 0.18
N ASP A 86 10.70 -18.87 -1.16
CA ASP A 86 11.93 -19.05 -1.93
C ASP A 86 12.52 -17.72 -2.48
N GLY A 87 11.89 -16.60 -2.15
CA GLY A 87 12.25 -15.27 -2.65
C GLY A 87 13.22 -14.53 -1.72
N ASP A 88 13.81 -13.44 -2.23
CA ASP A 88 14.62 -12.56 -1.38
C ASP A 88 13.73 -11.68 -0.47
N PHE A 89 14.30 -11.20 0.63
CA PHE A 89 13.62 -10.32 1.57
C PHE A 89 13.04 -9.06 0.91
N ASN A 90 13.70 -8.53 -0.12
CA ASN A 90 13.25 -7.32 -0.81
C ASN A 90 12.00 -7.55 -1.66
N THR A 91 11.82 -8.76 -2.18
CA THR A 91 10.66 -9.17 -2.97
C THR A 91 9.42 -9.17 -2.09
N ALA A 92 9.45 -9.87 -0.95
CA ALA A 92 8.32 -9.92 -0.02
C ALA A 92 7.97 -8.54 0.55
N THR A 93 8.97 -7.78 1.03
CA THR A 93 8.72 -6.42 1.56
C THR A 93 8.28 -5.44 0.48
N GLY A 94 8.77 -5.59 -0.76
CA GLY A 94 8.34 -4.82 -1.91
C GLY A 94 6.87 -5.07 -2.25
N ALA A 95 6.44 -6.32 -2.28
CA ALA A 95 5.04 -6.70 -2.56
C ALA A 95 4.09 -6.19 -1.47
N LEU A 96 4.44 -6.37 -0.19
CA LEU A 96 3.69 -5.84 0.96
C LEU A 96 3.50 -4.31 0.89
N SER A 97 4.56 -3.60 0.50
CA SER A 97 4.50 -2.15 0.31
C SER A 97 3.61 -1.76 -0.87
N ALA A 98 3.63 -2.56 -1.94
CA ALA A 98 2.88 -2.31 -3.16
C ALA A 98 1.37 -2.49 -2.99
N VAL A 99 0.93 -3.26 -2.00
CA VAL A 99 -0.49 -3.47 -1.66
C VAL A 99 -0.96 -2.60 -0.48
N GLY A 100 -0.14 -1.64 -0.04
CA GLY A 100 -0.48 -0.75 1.07
C GLY A 100 -0.49 -1.42 2.44
N LEU A 101 0.23 -2.54 2.59
CA LEU A 101 0.45 -3.20 3.88
C LEU A 101 1.86 -2.87 4.38
N GLY A 102 2.14 -1.61 4.72
CA GLY A 102 3.48 -1.16 5.17
C GLY A 102 3.69 -1.12 6.69
N SER A 103 2.72 -1.59 7.47
CA SER A 103 2.87 -1.74 8.93
C SER A 103 3.83 -2.88 9.24
N VAL A 104 5.09 -2.56 9.57
CA VAL A 104 6.13 -3.55 9.87
C VAL A 104 5.73 -4.54 10.99
N PRO A 105 5.09 -4.12 12.10
CA PRO A 105 4.61 -5.07 13.10
C PRO A 105 3.61 -6.11 12.55
N THR A 106 2.81 -5.74 11.55
CA THR A 106 1.86 -6.64 10.89
C THR A 106 2.60 -7.73 10.11
N TRP A 107 3.78 -7.45 9.55
CA TRP A 107 4.59 -8.42 8.78
C TRP A 107 5.08 -9.59 9.63
N LEU A 108 5.24 -9.37 10.93
CA LEU A 108 5.74 -10.34 11.90
C LEU A 108 4.63 -11.18 12.54
N ARG A 109 3.37 -10.99 12.12
CA ARG A 109 2.22 -11.74 12.66
C ARG A 109 1.84 -12.88 11.73
N PRO A 110 1.35 -14.02 12.26
CA PRO A 110 0.73 -15.05 11.46
C PRO A 110 -0.53 -14.56 10.75
N PHE A 111 -0.85 -15.14 9.60
CA PHE A 111 -2.01 -14.75 8.79
C PHE A 111 -3.35 -14.78 9.57
N PRO A 112 -3.66 -15.81 10.39
CA PRO A 112 -4.98 -15.91 11.04
C PRO A 112 -5.28 -14.81 12.06
N VAL A 113 -4.27 -14.10 12.59
CA VAL A 113 -4.47 -13.04 13.58
C VAL A 113 -4.60 -11.65 12.95
N LEU A 114 -4.51 -11.57 11.62
CA LEU A 114 -4.69 -10.34 10.87
C LEU A 114 -6.17 -10.00 10.71
N SER A 115 -6.49 -8.71 10.62
CA SER A 115 -7.84 -8.27 10.22
C SER A 115 -8.16 -8.69 8.77
N ASN A 116 -9.43 -8.78 8.40
CA ASN A 116 -9.83 -9.17 7.03
C ASN A 116 -9.18 -8.30 5.94
N GLY A 117 -9.07 -6.98 6.16
CA GLY A 117 -8.39 -6.08 5.22
C GLY A 117 -6.87 -6.26 5.17
N GLU A 118 -6.23 -6.67 6.27
CA GLU A 118 -4.80 -7.04 6.27
C GLU A 118 -4.59 -8.39 5.58
N GLN A 119 -5.44 -9.39 5.84
CA GLN A 119 -5.43 -10.71 5.18
C GLN A 119 -5.58 -10.59 3.65
N PHE A 120 -6.53 -9.77 3.20
CA PHE A 120 -6.73 -9.51 1.78
C PHE A 120 -5.48 -8.89 1.14
N ARG A 121 -4.89 -7.87 1.76
CA ARG A 121 -3.65 -7.25 1.26
C ARG A 121 -2.47 -8.24 1.29
N ALA A 122 -2.31 -9.04 2.34
CA ALA A 122 -1.26 -10.07 2.39
C ALA A 122 -1.42 -11.10 1.26
N SER A 123 -2.67 -11.48 0.93
CA SER A 123 -2.99 -12.36 -0.21
C SER A 123 -2.64 -11.71 -1.55
N LEU A 124 -2.95 -10.43 -1.74
CA LEU A 124 -2.52 -9.71 -2.95
C LEU A 124 -0.99 -9.58 -3.05
N ALA A 125 -0.27 -9.41 -1.93
CA ALA A 125 1.19 -9.36 -1.94
C ALA A 125 1.78 -10.71 -2.38
N ARG A 126 1.24 -11.81 -1.85
CA ARG A 126 1.64 -13.16 -2.25
C ARG A 126 1.32 -13.44 -3.72
N LEU A 127 0.15 -13.00 -4.20
CA LEU A 127 -0.23 -13.09 -5.62
C LEU A 127 0.78 -12.39 -6.53
N ILE A 128 1.24 -11.19 -6.17
CA ILE A 128 2.24 -10.44 -6.94
C ILE A 128 3.58 -11.21 -6.99
N CYS A 129 3.97 -11.86 -5.90
CA CYS A 129 5.21 -12.65 -5.84
C CYS A 129 5.12 -13.95 -6.64
N GLU A 130 4.02 -14.68 -6.52
CA GLU A 130 3.79 -15.96 -7.22
C GLU A 130 3.59 -15.74 -8.73
N ALA A 131 2.98 -14.62 -9.12
CA ALA A 131 2.79 -14.19 -10.50
C ALA A 131 2.39 -15.33 -11.48
N PRO A 132 1.30 -16.06 -11.21
CA PRO A 132 0.82 -17.10 -12.13
C PRO A 132 0.46 -16.50 -13.49
N GLU A 133 0.50 -17.30 -14.57
CA GLU A 133 0.17 -16.84 -15.92
C GLU A 133 -1.18 -16.13 -15.99
N ARG A 134 -2.16 -16.68 -15.26
CA ARG A 134 -3.47 -16.08 -15.10
C ARG A 134 -4.05 -16.36 -13.72
N ALA A 135 -4.57 -15.33 -13.06
CA ALA A 135 -5.28 -15.44 -11.79
C ALA A 135 -6.63 -14.71 -11.83
N VAL A 136 -7.54 -15.13 -10.96
CA VAL A 136 -8.81 -14.46 -10.73
C VAL A 136 -8.92 -14.11 -9.25
N VAL A 137 -9.13 -12.82 -8.95
CA VAL A 137 -9.32 -12.35 -7.57
C VAL A 137 -10.79 -12.02 -7.39
N ASP A 138 -11.46 -12.81 -6.56
CA ASP A 138 -12.85 -12.55 -6.19
C ASP A 138 -12.95 -11.54 -5.06
N GLU A 139 -14.09 -10.85 -4.95
CA GLU A 139 -14.36 -9.88 -3.88
C GLU A 139 -13.28 -8.79 -3.77
N PHE A 140 -12.72 -8.39 -4.92
CA PHE A 140 -11.67 -7.40 -4.97
C PHE A 140 -12.17 -6.07 -4.40
N SER A 141 -11.47 -5.60 -3.36
CA SER A 141 -11.73 -4.36 -2.63
C SER A 141 -12.97 -4.30 -1.73
N SER A 142 -13.69 -5.40 -1.50
CA SER A 142 -14.93 -5.38 -0.70
C SER A 142 -14.70 -5.40 0.82
N VAL A 143 -13.55 -5.89 1.29
CA VAL A 143 -13.23 -6.04 2.73
C VAL A 143 -12.48 -4.85 3.35
N VAL A 144 -12.37 -3.74 2.62
CA VAL A 144 -11.66 -2.53 3.06
C VAL A 144 -12.52 -1.29 2.83
N ASP A 145 -12.26 -0.24 3.62
CA ASP A 145 -12.86 1.08 3.41
C ASP A 145 -12.67 1.57 1.96
N ARG A 146 -13.60 2.38 1.44
CA ARG A 146 -13.60 2.81 0.02
C ARG A 146 -12.36 3.61 -0.36
N GLN A 147 -11.81 4.45 0.51
CA GLN A 147 -10.60 5.22 0.23
C GLN A 147 -9.40 4.27 0.13
N ILE A 148 -9.29 3.34 1.09
CA ILE A 148 -8.25 2.30 1.11
C ILE A 148 -8.35 1.41 -0.13
N ALA A 149 -9.57 1.00 -0.50
CA ALA A 149 -9.86 0.21 -1.69
C ALA A 149 -9.29 0.87 -2.95
N ARG A 150 -9.62 2.15 -3.18
CA ARG A 150 -9.18 2.91 -4.36
C ARG A 150 -7.66 3.03 -4.43
N VAL A 151 -7.04 3.48 -3.34
CA VAL A 151 -5.59 3.64 -3.26
C VAL A 151 -4.87 2.31 -3.43
N GLY A 152 -5.32 1.28 -2.70
CA GLY A 152 -4.77 -0.07 -2.78
C GLY A 152 -4.93 -0.69 -4.17
N ALA A 153 -6.07 -0.47 -4.83
CA ALA A 153 -6.32 -0.97 -6.18
C ALA A 153 -5.36 -0.37 -7.20
N GLY A 154 -5.10 0.94 -7.14
CA GLY A 154 -4.11 1.58 -8.02
C GLY A 154 -2.68 1.13 -7.73
N ALA A 155 -2.33 0.92 -6.45
CA ALA A 155 -1.01 0.44 -6.06
C ALA A 155 -0.78 -1.02 -6.51
N PHE A 156 -1.77 -1.89 -6.32
CA PHE A 156 -1.79 -3.26 -6.83
C PHE A 156 -1.67 -3.29 -8.35
N ALA A 157 -2.51 -2.53 -9.08
CA ALA A 157 -2.49 -2.51 -10.54
C ALA A 157 -1.14 -2.04 -11.11
N LYS A 158 -0.48 -1.07 -10.46
CA LYS A 158 0.87 -0.65 -10.82
C LYS A 158 1.91 -1.76 -10.60
N ALA A 159 1.75 -2.55 -9.55
CA ALA A 159 2.66 -3.65 -9.24
C ALA A 159 2.45 -4.85 -10.16
N TRP A 160 1.20 -5.25 -10.36
CA TRP A 160 0.81 -6.35 -11.24
C TRP A 160 1.29 -6.14 -12.67
N ARG A 161 1.18 -4.91 -13.21
CA ARG A 161 1.67 -4.65 -14.57
C ARG A 161 3.15 -4.95 -14.80
N ARG A 162 3.97 -4.97 -13.74
CA ARG A 162 5.40 -5.31 -13.85
C ARG A 162 5.66 -6.81 -13.96
N THR A 163 4.69 -7.65 -13.59
CA THR A 163 4.81 -9.11 -13.74
C THR A 163 4.63 -9.55 -15.18
N GLY A 164 3.93 -8.74 -15.99
CA GLY A 164 3.56 -9.08 -17.36
C GLY A 164 2.47 -10.16 -17.45
N LYS A 165 1.84 -10.53 -16.33
CA LYS A 165 0.85 -11.61 -16.24
C LYS A 165 -0.58 -11.08 -16.27
N GLN A 166 -1.54 -12.00 -16.40
CA GLN A 166 -2.96 -11.67 -16.50
C GLN A 166 -3.70 -11.84 -15.17
N VAL A 167 -4.50 -10.85 -14.79
CA VAL A 167 -5.41 -10.97 -13.64
C VAL A 167 -6.81 -10.48 -13.99
N VAL A 168 -7.82 -11.23 -13.57
CA VAL A 168 -9.22 -10.79 -13.60
C VAL A 168 -9.66 -10.43 -12.19
N LEU A 169 -10.07 -9.19 -11.99
CA LEU A 169 -10.56 -8.69 -10.70
C LEU A 169 -12.09 -8.69 -10.72
N LEU A 170 -12.71 -9.37 -9.77
CA LEU A 170 -14.16 -9.37 -9.63
C LEU A 170 -14.53 -8.42 -8.50
N SER A 171 -15.40 -7.45 -8.76
CA SER A 171 -15.80 -6.48 -7.74
C SER A 171 -17.27 -6.09 -7.87
N CYS A 172 -17.90 -5.69 -6.78
CA CYS A 172 -19.19 -5.00 -6.82
C CYS A 172 -19.05 -3.47 -6.88
N HIS A 173 -17.82 -2.96 -6.84
CA HIS A 173 -17.55 -1.54 -6.73
C HIS A 173 -16.99 -0.96 -8.03
N TYR A 174 -17.60 0.13 -8.51
CA TYR A 174 -17.24 0.77 -9.77
C TYR A 174 -16.17 1.86 -9.61
N ASP A 175 -16.06 2.45 -8.42
CA ASP A 175 -15.12 3.53 -8.07
C ASP A 175 -13.64 3.10 -8.06
N ILE A 176 -13.34 1.80 -8.18
CA ILE A 176 -11.96 1.31 -8.35
C ILE A 176 -11.48 1.36 -9.81
N LEU A 177 -12.37 1.48 -10.80
CA LEU A 177 -12.01 1.32 -12.21
C LEU A 177 -10.99 2.38 -12.67
N ASP A 178 -11.18 3.64 -12.29
CA ASP A 178 -10.24 4.73 -12.61
C ASP A 178 -8.86 4.55 -11.93
N TRP A 179 -8.81 3.78 -10.84
CA TRP A 179 -7.58 3.51 -10.09
C TRP A 179 -6.85 2.29 -10.66
N VAL A 180 -7.58 1.23 -10.98
CA VAL A 180 -7.04 0.02 -11.61
C VAL A 180 -6.58 0.30 -13.05
N GLN A 181 -7.36 1.09 -13.79
CA GLN A 181 -7.19 1.38 -15.21
C GLN A 181 -7.16 0.11 -16.07
N PRO A 182 -8.21 -0.74 -15.99
CA PRO A 182 -8.20 -2.04 -16.63
C PRO A 182 -8.17 -1.96 -18.15
N ASP A 183 -7.60 -2.98 -18.79
CA ASP A 183 -7.55 -3.08 -20.24
C ASP A 183 -8.97 -3.33 -20.81
N TRP A 184 -9.78 -4.07 -20.05
CA TRP A 184 -11.19 -4.32 -20.34
C TRP A 184 -12.05 -4.42 -19.08
N VAL A 185 -13.33 -4.09 -19.22
CA VAL A 185 -14.35 -4.19 -18.18
C VAL A 185 -15.56 -4.93 -18.72
N LEU A 186 -16.10 -5.84 -17.92
CA LEU A 186 -17.41 -6.44 -18.14
C LEU A 186 -18.34 -6.06 -16.99
N ASP A 187 -19.44 -5.41 -17.29
CA ASP A 187 -20.52 -5.19 -16.33
C ASP A 187 -21.57 -6.29 -16.46
N THR A 188 -21.67 -7.13 -15.42
CA THR A 188 -22.62 -8.24 -15.35
C THR A 188 -24.06 -7.81 -15.07
N ALA A 189 -24.29 -6.57 -14.62
CA ALA A 189 -25.64 -6.03 -14.46
C ALA A 189 -26.29 -5.71 -15.80
N THR A 190 -25.48 -5.20 -16.74
CA THR A 190 -25.94 -4.70 -18.05
C THR A 190 -25.55 -5.62 -19.21
N GLY A 191 -24.62 -6.56 -18.98
CA GLY A 191 -23.99 -7.34 -20.04
C GLY A 191 -23.01 -6.54 -20.89
N HIS A 192 -22.72 -5.28 -20.53
CA HIS A 192 -21.89 -4.39 -21.32
C HIS A 192 -20.41 -4.73 -21.17
N PHE A 193 -19.75 -4.94 -22.31
CA PHE A 193 -18.31 -5.11 -22.40
C PHE A 193 -17.65 -3.84 -22.97
N GLU A 194 -16.60 -3.37 -22.32
CA GLU A 194 -15.81 -2.22 -22.72
C GLU A 194 -14.32 -2.60 -22.76
N ARG A 195 -13.60 -2.23 -23.81
CA ARG A 195 -12.15 -2.43 -23.95
C ARG A 195 -11.51 -1.21 -24.61
N GLY A 196 -10.28 -0.88 -24.21
CA GLY A 196 -9.53 0.24 -24.80
C GLY A 196 -9.98 1.62 -24.34
N ARG A 197 -10.83 1.71 -23.30
CA ARG A 197 -11.18 2.98 -22.67
C ARG A 197 -9.94 3.61 -22.04
N LEU A 198 -9.76 4.92 -22.24
CA LEU A 198 -8.75 5.68 -21.52
C LEU A 198 -9.24 5.94 -20.08
N TRP A 199 -8.82 5.10 -19.14
CA TRP A 199 -9.01 5.34 -17.72
C TRP A 199 -8.05 6.43 -17.22
N ARG A 200 -8.55 7.32 -16.36
CA ARG A 200 -7.72 8.37 -15.76
C ARG A 200 -7.90 8.35 -14.25
N ARG A 201 -6.83 7.97 -13.55
CA ARG A 201 -6.81 8.08 -12.09
C ARG A 201 -7.09 9.53 -11.68
N PRO A 202 -7.99 9.77 -10.71
CA PRO A 202 -8.25 11.11 -10.19
C PRO A 202 -6.95 11.78 -9.73
N ARG A 203 -6.83 13.08 -10.01
CA ARG A 203 -5.74 13.87 -9.45
C ARG A 203 -5.95 13.98 -7.93
N LEU A 204 -4.86 13.80 -7.19
CA LEU A 204 -4.84 13.98 -5.75
C LEU A 204 -4.09 15.28 -5.46
N ASP A 205 -4.81 16.29 -5.00
CA ASP A 205 -4.23 17.57 -4.63
C ASP A 205 -3.77 17.53 -3.18
N MET A 206 -2.45 17.52 -2.99
CA MET A 206 -1.82 17.42 -1.69
C MET A 206 -1.32 18.80 -1.26
N GLN A 207 -1.80 19.26 -0.11
CA GLN A 207 -1.36 20.51 0.51
C GLN A 207 -0.32 20.22 1.57
N ILE A 208 0.76 21.00 1.61
CA ILE A 208 1.82 20.86 2.61
C ILE A 208 1.76 22.06 3.55
N GLN A 209 1.57 21.80 4.84
CA GLN A 209 1.53 22.83 5.86
C GLN A 209 2.65 22.64 6.87
N GLN A 210 3.37 23.73 7.17
CA GLN A 210 4.30 23.78 8.30
C GLN A 210 3.53 23.86 9.63
N THR A 211 3.92 23.06 10.61
CA THR A 211 3.27 22.95 11.92
C THR A 211 4.26 22.63 13.04
N ASP A 212 3.75 22.46 14.26
CA ASP A 212 4.43 21.86 15.40
C ASP A 212 4.01 20.38 15.57
N TRP A 213 4.36 19.79 16.72
CA TRP A 213 4.07 18.39 17.05
C TRP A 213 2.59 18.08 17.36
N ARG A 214 1.63 19.01 17.19
CA ARG A 214 0.20 18.80 17.50
C ARG A 214 -0.42 17.62 16.76
N TYR A 215 0.02 17.36 15.52
CA TYR A 215 -0.49 16.26 14.70
C TYR A 215 0.21 14.93 15.00
N TRP A 216 1.35 14.93 15.69
CA TRP A 216 2.11 13.71 15.96
C TRP A 216 1.33 12.57 16.61
N PRO A 217 0.40 12.81 17.56
CA PRO A 217 -0.41 11.73 18.14
C PRO A 217 -1.21 10.92 17.12
N LEU A 218 -1.59 11.51 15.98
CA LEU A 218 -2.28 10.81 14.89
C LEU A 218 -1.34 9.85 14.15
N PHE A 219 -0.09 10.24 13.94
CA PHE A 219 0.88 9.51 13.12
C PHE A 219 1.78 8.56 13.93
N GLU A 220 1.97 8.83 15.22
CA GLU A 220 2.84 8.06 16.12
C GLU A 220 2.50 6.56 16.17
N PRO A 221 1.22 6.13 16.23
CA PRO A 221 0.87 4.71 16.23
C PRO A 221 1.34 3.96 14.99
N HIS A 222 1.48 4.66 13.86
CA HIS A 222 1.89 4.11 12.57
C HIS A 222 3.39 4.22 12.32
N HIS A 223 4.14 4.86 13.23
CA HIS A 223 5.59 4.91 13.16
C HIS A 223 6.19 3.67 13.83
N TYR A 224 6.99 2.92 13.08
CA TYR A 224 7.59 1.64 13.51
C TYR A 224 8.61 1.76 14.66
N LEU A 225 8.94 2.96 15.14
CA LEU A 225 9.80 3.18 16.30
C LEU A 225 9.15 4.13 17.30
N LYS A 226 9.13 3.75 18.57
CA LYS A 226 8.83 4.69 19.65
C LYS A 226 10.11 5.39 20.08
N LEU A 227 10.20 6.67 19.75
CA LEU A 227 11.37 7.49 20.04
C LEU A 227 10.92 8.88 20.49
N PRO A 228 11.70 9.58 21.34
CA PRO A 228 11.39 10.95 21.72
C PRO A 228 11.24 11.88 20.49
N ARG A 229 10.48 12.96 20.70
CA ARG A 229 10.37 14.07 19.73
C ARG A 229 11.76 14.64 19.45
N MET A 230 11.99 15.01 18.19
CA MET A 230 13.25 15.64 17.81
C MET A 230 13.34 17.04 18.37
N ILE A 231 14.51 17.36 18.94
CA ILE A 231 14.81 18.70 19.45
C ILE A 231 14.87 19.69 18.29
N ALA A 232 14.28 20.86 18.48
CA ALA A 232 14.24 21.96 17.52
C ALA A 232 13.72 21.59 16.12
N ALA A 233 12.87 20.57 16.02
CA ALA A 233 12.30 20.17 14.74
C ALA A 233 11.15 21.10 14.31
N THR A 234 11.13 21.43 13.03
CA THR A 234 9.95 21.95 12.33
C THR A 234 9.19 20.76 11.77
N CYS A 235 7.89 20.68 12.06
CA CYS A 235 7.05 19.60 11.57
C CYS A 235 6.29 20.08 10.32
N TYR A 236 5.96 19.13 9.46
CA TYR A 236 5.16 19.35 8.26
C TYR A 236 4.10 18.27 8.22
N VAL A 237 2.90 18.64 7.77
CA VAL A 237 1.80 17.73 7.53
C VAL A 237 1.35 17.91 6.09
N ALA A 238 1.14 16.79 5.42
CA ALA A 238 0.44 16.76 4.15
C ALA A 238 -1.04 16.47 4.40
N SER A 239 -1.93 17.17 3.71
CA SER A 239 -3.35 16.87 3.68
C SER A 239 -3.86 16.68 2.25
N ILE A 240 -4.87 15.83 2.08
CA ILE A 240 -5.63 15.63 0.85
C ILE A 240 -7.09 15.77 1.24
N ASP A 241 -7.85 16.60 0.52
CA ASP A 241 -9.26 16.89 0.83
C ASP A 241 -9.52 17.32 2.29
N GLY A 242 -8.52 18.00 2.89
CA GLY A 242 -8.56 18.45 4.29
C GLY A 242 -8.18 17.38 5.33
N GLU A 243 -8.02 16.12 4.94
CA GLU A 243 -7.62 15.03 5.82
C GLU A 243 -6.08 14.95 5.93
N PRO A 244 -5.49 14.88 7.14
CA PRO A 244 -4.05 14.68 7.30
C PRO A 244 -3.61 13.28 6.86
N VAL A 245 -2.74 13.19 5.85
CA VAL A 245 -2.33 11.91 5.22
C VAL A 245 -0.88 11.52 5.47
N ALA A 246 -0.01 12.49 5.75
CA ALA A 246 1.40 12.23 6.03
C ALA A 246 2.01 13.29 6.96
N HIS A 247 3.06 12.89 7.68
CA HIS A 247 3.81 13.75 8.59
C HIS A 247 5.31 13.60 8.37
N LEU A 248 6.05 14.70 8.48
CA LEU A 248 7.51 14.73 8.42
C LEU A 248 8.06 15.73 9.43
N ALA A 249 9.14 15.35 10.13
CA ALA A 249 9.88 16.26 11.00
C ALA A 249 11.26 16.56 10.40
N VAL A 250 11.61 17.84 10.36
CA VAL A 250 12.93 18.28 9.87
C VAL A 250 13.63 19.10 10.96
N SER A 251 14.88 18.75 11.25
CA SER A 251 15.76 19.54 12.13
C SER A 251 17.10 19.75 11.42
N THR A 252 17.98 20.56 11.98
CA THR A 252 19.26 20.91 11.35
C THR A 252 20.42 20.18 12.01
N ARG A 253 21.47 19.89 11.22
CA ARG A 253 22.78 19.54 11.79
C ARG A 253 23.43 20.78 12.42
N PRO A 254 24.34 20.60 13.40
CA PRO A 254 25.13 21.70 13.95
C PRO A 254 25.75 22.55 12.84
N GLY A 255 25.70 23.88 12.99
CA GLY A 255 26.20 24.83 12.00
C GLY A 255 25.22 25.22 10.89
N LEU A 256 23.97 24.72 10.89
CA LEU A 256 22.95 25.06 9.88
C LEU A 256 23.42 24.81 8.43
N VAL A 257 24.26 23.79 8.24
CA VAL A 257 24.84 23.44 6.94
C VAL A 257 23.92 22.49 6.15
N GLU A 258 23.19 21.63 6.85
CA GLU A 258 22.38 20.56 6.26
C GLU A 258 21.16 20.29 7.14
N ALA A 259 20.02 20.10 6.49
CA ALA A 259 18.78 19.68 7.14
C ALA A 259 18.74 18.16 7.27
N ARG A 260 18.01 17.66 8.27
CA ARG A 260 17.81 16.25 8.54
C ARG A 260 16.32 15.96 8.63
N ALA A 261 15.79 15.32 7.59
CA ALA A 261 14.43 14.83 7.53
C ALA A 261 14.34 13.47 8.25
N CYS A 262 13.33 13.33 9.10
CA CYS A 262 13.09 12.17 9.95
C CYS A 262 11.59 12.06 10.25
N ARG A 263 11.15 10.93 10.82
CA ARG A 263 9.74 10.71 11.22
C ARG A 263 8.77 10.90 10.04
N LEU A 264 9.17 10.46 8.85
CA LEU A 264 8.25 10.33 7.72
C LEU A 264 7.25 9.21 8.05
N VAL A 265 5.99 9.58 8.17
CA VAL A 265 4.86 8.64 8.34
C VAL A 265 3.86 8.97 7.26
N VAL A 266 3.40 7.94 6.55
CA VAL A 266 2.22 8.02 5.68
C VAL A 266 1.18 7.11 6.30
N MET A 267 -0.04 7.61 6.44
CA MET A 267 -1.15 6.83 6.97
C MET A 267 -1.33 5.53 6.16
N PRO A 268 -1.60 4.38 6.80
CA PRO A 268 -1.68 3.08 6.12
C PRO A 268 -2.54 3.07 4.86
N GLU A 269 -3.70 3.74 4.92
CA GLU A 269 -4.67 3.92 3.83
C GLU A 269 -4.09 4.64 2.59
N TRP A 270 -3.04 5.45 2.75
CA TRP A 270 -2.41 6.24 1.70
C TRP A 270 -1.09 5.65 1.21
N GLN A 271 -0.68 4.50 1.76
CA GLN A 271 0.53 3.80 1.34
C GLN A 271 0.38 3.21 -0.08
N GLY A 272 1.45 3.22 -0.87
CA GLY A 272 1.41 2.81 -2.27
C GLY A 272 0.86 3.87 -3.24
N ALA A 273 0.15 4.90 -2.76
CA ALA A 273 -0.36 6.00 -3.59
C ALA A 273 0.73 6.90 -4.20
N GLY A 274 1.95 6.87 -3.65
CA GLY A 274 3.05 7.77 -3.99
C GLY A 274 3.10 9.07 -3.16
N VAL A 275 2.19 9.23 -2.19
CA VAL A 275 2.07 10.42 -1.32
C VAL A 275 3.38 10.68 -0.56
N GLY A 276 3.95 9.67 0.09
CA GLY A 276 5.13 9.84 0.94
C GLY A 276 6.36 10.41 0.24
N LEU A 277 6.67 9.94 -0.98
CA LEU A 277 7.84 10.42 -1.72
C LEU A 277 7.62 11.85 -2.24
N ARG A 278 6.43 12.14 -2.79
CA ARG A 278 6.08 13.50 -3.25
C ARG A 278 6.11 14.50 -2.10
N PHE A 279 5.58 14.11 -0.94
CA PHE A 279 5.59 14.93 0.26
C PHE A 279 7.02 15.17 0.77
N LEU A 280 7.83 14.13 0.86
CA LEU A 280 9.24 14.24 1.25
C LEU A 280 10.00 15.18 0.30
N ASN A 281 9.87 14.99 -1.02
CA ASN A 281 10.51 15.84 -2.03
C ASN A 281 10.05 17.30 -1.89
N GLY A 282 8.75 17.55 -1.76
CA GLY A 282 8.21 18.90 -1.60
C GLY A 282 8.77 19.62 -0.37
N VAL A 283 8.85 18.95 0.78
CA VAL A 283 9.48 19.55 1.97
C VAL A 283 10.98 19.74 1.77
N CYS A 284 11.69 18.78 1.19
CA CYS A 284 13.12 18.92 0.94
C CYS A 284 13.45 20.06 -0.03
N GLU A 285 12.60 20.31 -1.02
CA GLU A 285 12.72 21.43 -1.97
C GLU A 285 12.52 22.78 -1.27
N LEU A 286 11.52 22.91 -0.38
CA LEU A 286 11.35 24.12 0.45
C LEU A 286 12.63 24.44 1.25
N TRP A 287 13.24 23.43 1.86
CA TRP A 287 14.50 23.63 2.59
C TRP A 287 15.67 23.97 1.66
N ARG A 288 15.73 23.36 0.48
CA ARG A 288 16.76 23.62 -0.54
C ARG A 288 16.71 25.07 -1.03
N GLN A 289 15.51 25.63 -1.20
CA GLN A 289 15.27 27.00 -1.63
C GLN A 289 15.40 28.04 -0.49
N GLY A 290 15.60 27.59 0.75
CA GLY A 290 15.64 28.48 1.91
C GLY A 290 14.28 28.92 2.44
N VAL A 291 13.19 28.33 1.94
CA VAL A 291 11.82 28.48 2.46
C VAL A 291 11.69 27.60 3.72
N ASN A 292 12.39 28.01 4.77
CA ASN A 292 12.38 27.38 6.08
C ASN A 292 12.56 28.45 7.16
N ARG A 293 12.36 28.07 8.43
CA ARG A 293 12.44 28.97 9.60
C ARG A 293 13.76 29.75 9.76
N TYR A 294 14.82 29.35 9.06
CA TYR A 294 16.14 29.99 9.14
C TYR A 294 16.42 30.89 7.93
N HIS A 295 15.54 30.91 6.92
CA HIS A 295 15.73 31.65 5.67
C HIS A 295 17.08 31.33 4.98
N LYS A 296 17.53 30.07 5.09
CA LYS A 296 18.82 29.61 4.57
C LYS A 296 18.66 28.37 3.68
N PRO A 297 19.18 28.38 2.44
CA PRO A 297 19.25 27.20 1.59
C PRO A 297 20.04 26.07 2.28
N MET A 298 19.42 24.91 2.44
CA MET A 298 20.07 23.73 3.00
C MET A 298 19.67 22.47 2.24
N PRO A 299 20.63 21.63 1.79
CA PRO A 299 20.29 20.29 1.33
C PRO A 299 19.72 19.46 2.48
N THR A 300 18.88 18.48 2.16
CA THR A 300 18.24 17.64 3.17
C THR A 300 18.78 16.23 3.13
N LEU A 301 19.19 15.73 4.29
CA LEU A 301 19.61 14.36 4.53
C LEU A 301 18.44 13.54 5.09
N PHE A 302 18.14 12.41 4.48
CA PHE A 302 17.11 11.48 4.89
C PHE A 302 17.70 10.09 5.11
N HIS A 303 17.32 9.43 6.18
CA HIS A 303 17.77 8.06 6.47
C HIS A 303 16.59 7.12 6.55
N THR A 304 16.70 5.99 5.86
CA THR A 304 15.68 4.95 5.89
C THR A 304 16.29 3.56 6.02
N SER A 305 15.55 2.67 6.66
CA SER A 305 15.81 1.23 6.66
C SER A 305 14.74 0.45 5.90
N HIS A 306 13.73 1.14 5.37
CA HIS A 306 12.65 0.51 4.64
C HIS A 306 13.10 0.22 3.20
N PRO A 307 13.18 -1.05 2.77
CA PRO A 307 13.75 -1.42 1.47
C PRO A 307 13.03 -0.74 0.30
N GLY A 308 11.70 -0.75 0.30
CA GLY A 308 10.89 -0.11 -0.74
C GLY A 308 11.15 1.40 -0.89
N LEU A 309 11.28 2.14 0.22
CA LEU A 309 11.59 3.57 0.18
C LEU A 309 13.04 3.82 -0.27
N ALA A 310 14.00 3.01 0.18
CA ALA A 310 15.38 3.11 -0.29
C ALA A 310 15.49 2.87 -1.81
N ALA A 311 14.81 1.84 -2.32
CA ALA A 311 14.76 1.57 -3.75
C ALA A 311 14.09 2.70 -4.55
N ALA A 312 13.03 3.31 -3.99
CA ALA A 312 12.38 4.47 -4.60
C ALA A 312 13.32 5.69 -4.67
N LEU A 313 14.04 6.01 -3.58
CA LEU A 313 14.99 7.11 -3.54
C LEU A 313 16.17 6.92 -4.49
N ARG A 314 16.65 5.68 -4.70
CA ARG A 314 17.73 5.41 -5.69
C ARG A 314 17.31 5.64 -7.14
N ARG A 315 16.03 5.48 -7.46
CA ARG A 315 15.50 5.69 -8.81
C ARG A 315 15.12 7.14 -9.08
N ASP A 316 15.03 7.95 -8.04
CA ASP A 316 14.63 9.35 -8.12
C ASP A 316 15.87 10.22 -8.37
N SER A 317 15.92 10.92 -9.51
CA SER A 317 17.05 11.75 -9.93
C SER A 317 17.37 12.90 -8.99
N HIS A 318 16.43 13.31 -8.14
CA HIS A 318 16.64 14.38 -7.16
C HIS A 318 17.43 13.91 -5.93
N TRP A 319 17.67 12.61 -5.80
CA TRP A 319 18.33 12.02 -4.63
C TRP A 319 19.65 11.37 -5.00
N THR A 320 20.60 11.43 -4.08
CA THR A 320 21.85 10.69 -4.17
C THR A 320 22.07 9.90 -2.88
N GLN A 321 22.41 8.62 -3.01
CA GLN A 321 22.77 7.82 -1.85
C GLN A 321 24.16 8.23 -1.35
N VAL A 322 24.26 8.62 -0.08
CA VAL A 322 25.50 9.13 0.53
C VAL A 322 26.07 8.19 1.58
N SER A 323 25.28 7.23 2.05
CA SER A 323 25.76 6.17 2.95
C SER A 323 24.93 4.90 2.85
N ALA A 324 25.57 3.77 3.16
CA ALA A 324 24.94 2.48 3.33
C ALA A 324 25.64 1.74 4.46
N THR A 325 25.10 1.82 5.67
CA THR A 325 25.58 0.98 6.77
C THR A 325 24.77 -0.30 6.75
N LEU A 326 25.37 -1.43 6.39
CA LEU A 326 24.69 -2.73 6.25
C LEU A 326 24.75 -3.59 7.53
N PHE A 327 25.52 -3.17 8.53
CA PHE A 327 25.69 -3.86 9.81
C PHE A 327 25.34 -2.93 10.99
N GLY A 328 24.91 -3.50 12.11
CA GLY A 328 24.52 -2.72 13.30
C GLY A 328 25.74 -2.31 14.14
N ASP A 329 25.75 -1.07 14.64
CA ASP A 329 26.72 -0.62 15.64
C ASP A 329 26.38 -1.12 17.06
N ASN A 330 27.41 -1.31 17.89
CA ASN A 330 27.28 -1.76 19.28
C ASN A 330 26.53 -0.71 20.14
N LYS A 331 25.40 -1.12 20.72
CA LYS A 331 24.48 -0.30 21.55
C LYS A 331 25.10 0.24 22.84
N ALA A 332 26.23 -0.29 23.29
CA ALA A 332 26.81 0.02 24.60
C ALA A 332 27.02 1.54 24.79
N ARG A 333 27.57 2.23 23.79
CA ARG A 333 27.83 3.69 23.86
C ARG A 333 26.54 4.53 23.93
N GLY A 334 25.53 4.20 23.12
CA GLY A 334 24.26 4.93 23.09
C GLY A 334 23.43 4.74 24.37
N ILE A 335 23.43 3.51 24.90
CA ILE A 335 22.80 3.19 26.19
C ILE A 335 23.51 3.94 27.32
N ALA A 336 24.84 3.89 27.37
CA ALA A 336 25.62 4.58 28.40
C ALA A 336 25.36 6.10 28.42
N SER A 337 25.27 6.74 27.25
CA SER A 337 24.96 8.18 27.14
C SER A 337 23.55 8.52 27.65
N LEU A 338 22.54 7.71 27.31
CA LEU A 338 21.15 7.91 27.76
C LEU A 338 20.99 7.67 29.27
N VAL A 339 21.68 6.65 29.81
CA VAL A 339 21.75 6.38 31.25
C VAL A 339 22.38 7.58 31.97
N ALA A 340 23.53 8.06 31.51
CA ALA A 340 24.20 9.22 32.09
C ALA A 340 23.32 10.49 32.05
N SER A 341 22.59 10.72 30.95
CA SER A 341 21.66 11.83 30.84
C SER A 341 20.48 11.73 31.82
N ARG A 342 19.90 10.54 32.01
CA ARG A 342 18.79 10.34 32.95
C ARG A 342 19.21 10.51 34.40
N LEU A 343 20.37 9.98 34.76
CA LEU A 343 20.95 10.16 36.09
C LEU A 343 21.16 11.64 36.41
N ARG A 344 21.69 12.43 35.46
CA ARG A 344 21.79 13.90 35.59
C ARG A 344 20.44 14.62 35.73
N SER A 345 19.35 13.99 35.30
CA SER A 345 17.99 14.54 35.36
C SER A 345 17.19 14.07 36.58
N GLY A 346 17.83 13.36 37.53
CA GLY A 346 17.16 12.79 38.72
C GLY A 346 16.18 11.65 38.42
N LYS A 347 16.22 11.08 37.21
CA LYS A 347 15.32 9.99 36.79
C LYS A 347 16.03 8.64 36.88
N PRO A 348 15.34 7.55 37.27
CA PRO A 348 15.93 6.22 37.35
C PRO A 348 16.43 5.75 35.98
N ALA A 349 17.52 5.00 35.98
CA ALA A 349 18.04 4.34 34.79
C ALA A 349 17.00 3.32 34.30
N SER A 350 16.45 3.50 33.09
CA SER A 350 15.71 2.41 32.44
C SER A 350 16.64 1.74 31.43
N GLY A 351 16.89 0.45 31.61
CA GLY A 351 17.47 -0.40 30.56
C GLY A 351 16.43 -0.57 29.45
N GLY A 352 16.78 -0.23 28.21
CA GLY A 352 15.94 -0.64 27.08
C GLY A 352 16.07 0.16 25.79
N SER A 353 16.67 1.35 25.77
CA SER A 353 16.87 2.06 24.50
C SER A 353 18.20 2.81 24.44
N GLY A 354 18.97 2.50 23.39
CA GLY A 354 20.11 3.23 22.89
C GLY A 354 19.77 3.79 21.50
N TYR A 355 20.43 4.87 21.06
CA TYR A 355 20.38 5.25 19.64
C TYR A 355 21.23 4.27 18.83
N GLY A 356 20.64 3.63 17.81
CA GLY A 356 21.32 2.62 16.98
C GLY A 356 21.35 1.22 17.61
N GLY A 357 21.64 0.20 16.79
CA GLY A 357 22.00 -1.16 17.25
C GLY A 357 20.93 -2.25 17.27
N HIS A 358 19.96 -2.22 16.35
CA HIS A 358 19.53 -3.49 15.74
C HIS A 358 20.50 -3.76 14.57
N PHE A 359 20.51 -4.96 13.97
CA PHE A 359 21.06 -5.19 12.62
C PHE A 359 20.30 -4.31 11.61
N ARG A 360 20.49 -3.00 11.72
CA ARG A 360 19.66 -2.03 11.06
C ARG A 360 20.49 -1.51 9.93
N ALA A 361 20.26 -2.08 8.75
CA ALA A 361 20.73 -1.48 7.53
C ALA A 361 20.13 -0.06 7.46
N VAL A 362 20.94 0.98 7.67
CA VAL A 362 20.52 2.38 7.56
C VAL A 362 21.17 2.93 6.30
N GLN A 363 20.34 3.45 5.42
CA GLN A 363 20.76 4.01 4.16
C GLN A 363 20.48 5.50 4.19
N GLY A 364 21.53 6.30 3.97
CA GLY A 364 21.45 7.75 3.94
C GLY A 364 21.36 8.26 2.51
N PHE A 365 20.42 9.16 2.28
CA PHE A 365 20.16 9.81 1.00
C PHE A 365 20.17 11.31 1.19
N ARG A 366 20.79 12.04 0.27
CA ARG A 366 20.78 13.50 0.22
C ARG A 366 19.91 13.96 -0.94
N TYR A 367 19.02 14.90 -0.66
CA TYR A 367 18.23 15.59 -1.68
C TYR A 367 19.05 16.71 -2.30
N LEU A 368 19.17 16.71 -3.62
CA LEU A 368 19.92 17.69 -4.40
C LEU A 368 19.00 18.74 -5.07
N GLY A 369 17.71 18.42 -5.25
CA GLY A 369 16.76 19.21 -6.04
C GLY A 369 16.76 18.80 -7.51
N GLU A 370 15.95 19.47 -8.34
CA GLU A 370 16.10 19.35 -9.79
C GLU A 370 17.50 19.85 -10.17
N ALA A 371 18.23 19.09 -10.99
CA ALA A 371 19.40 19.65 -11.63
C ALA A 371 18.90 20.87 -12.39
N ALA A 372 19.44 22.06 -12.07
CA ALA A 372 19.22 23.22 -12.91
C ALA A 372 19.62 22.77 -14.33
N CYS A 373 18.64 22.58 -15.21
CA CYS A 373 18.94 22.38 -16.62
C CYS A 373 19.86 23.53 -16.99
N ALA A 374 21.10 23.21 -17.35
CA ALA A 374 21.97 24.18 -17.98
C ALA A 374 21.20 24.66 -19.21
N SER A 375 20.75 25.92 -19.13
CA SER A 375 20.05 26.64 -20.18
C SER A 375 20.86 26.67 -21.46
#